data_AF-A0A7G8ENQ8-F1
#
_entry.id   AF-A0A7G8ENQ8-F1
#
_cell.length_a   1.000
_cell.length_b   1.000
_cell.length_c   1.000
_cell.angle_alpha   90.00
_cell.angle_beta   90.00
_cell.angle_gamma   90.00
#
_symmetry.space_group_name_H-M   'P 1'
#
loop_
_entity.id
_entity.type
_entity.pdbx_description
1 polymer ?
#
loop_
_entity_poly.entity_id
_entity_poly.type
_entity_poly.pdbx_seq_one_letter_code
_entity_poly.pdbx_strand_id
1 'polypeptide(L)' 'MGSPPEEVESALTDRYQTTVPKPVRKALGLRKRDRIRYAFRSNGEVVLT' A
#
# COMPACT_ATOMS: atom_id res chain seq x y z
N MET A 1 -11.32 8.36 22.14
CA MET A 1 -10.08 8.86 21.53
C MET A 1 -9.72 7.90 20.41
N GLY A 2 -9.87 8.33 19.15
CA GLY A 2 -9.54 7.48 18.00
C GLY A 2 -8.04 7.25 17.93
N SER A 3 -7.63 5.99 17.79
CA SER A 3 -6.22 5.66 17.54
C SER A 3 -5.71 6.46 16.33
N PRO A 4 -4.46 6.95 16.35
CA PRO A 4 -3.88 7.56 15.16
C PRO A 4 -3.98 6.55 13.99
N PRO A 5 -4.17 7.01 12.75
CA PRO A 5 -4.10 6.12 11.60
C PRO A 5 -2.79 5.33 11.68
N GLU A 6 -2.85 4.01 11.50
CA GLU A 6 -1.65 3.18 11.43
C GLU A 6 -0.86 3.60 10.19
N GLU A 7 0.09 4.52 10.37
CA GLU A 7 1.05 4.90 9.35
C GLU A 7 2.15 3.83 9.31
N VAL A 8 2.38 3.29 8.12
CA VAL A 8 3.47 2.35 7.87
C VAL A 8 4.25 2.78 6.65
N GLU A 9 5.56 2.77 6.78
CA GLU A 9 6.47 3.15 5.71
C GLU A 9 7.20 1.91 5.16
N SER A 10 7.57 1.98 3.89
CA SER A 10 8.41 0.97 3.25
C SER A 10 9.31 1.64 2.23
N ALA A 11 10.58 1.25 2.18
CA ALA A 11 11.54 1.80 1.24
C ALA A 11 11.45 1.10 -0.12
N LEU A 12 11.66 1.86 -1.19
CA LEU A 12 11.89 1.32 -2.53
C LEU A 12 13.32 0.77 -2.60
N THR A 13 13.48 -0.40 -3.19
CA THR A 13 14.79 -0.92 -3.60
C THR A 13 15.24 -0.26 -4.89
N ASP A 14 16.51 -0.46 -5.27
CA ASP A 14 17.07 0.05 -6.53
C ASP A 14 16.30 -0.39 -7.79
N ARG A 15 15.47 -1.44 -7.68
CA ARG A 15 14.60 -1.93 -8.75
C ARG A 15 13.18 -1.34 -8.70
N TYR A 16 12.96 -0.29 -7.91
CA TYR A 16 11.64 0.29 -7.64
C TYR A 16 10.64 -0.75 -7.10
N GLN A 17 11.12 -1.75 -6.36
CA GLN A 17 10.27 -2.72 -5.68
C GLN A 17 10.13 -2.31 -4.22
N THR A 18 8.95 -2.48 -3.64
CA THR A 18 8.74 -2.38 -2.19
C THR A 18 8.08 -3.64 -1.66
N THR A 19 8.34 -3.96 -0.39
CA THR A 19 7.60 -4.98 0.32
C THR A 19 6.37 -4.35 0.95
N VAL A 20 5.18 -4.71 0.48
CA VAL A 20 3.92 -4.24 1.07
C VAL A 20 3.85 -4.69 2.54
N PRO A 21 3.76 -3.77 3.53
CA PRO A 21 3.72 -4.11 4.94
C PRO A 21 2.56 -5.04 5.30
N LYS A 22 2.74 -5.87 6.33
CA LYS A 22 1.70 -6.81 6.82
C LYS A 22 0.33 -6.15 7.04
N PRO A 23 0.19 -4.99 7.70
CA PRO A 23 -1.11 -4.36 7.89
C PRO A 23 -1.78 -3.98 6.57
N VAL A 24 -1.03 -3.41 5.62
CA VAL A 24 -1.55 -3.05 4.28
C VAL A 24 -2.01 -4.28 3.50
N ARG A 25 -1.21 -5.37 3.49
CA ARG A 25 -1.62 -6.63 2.84
C ARG A 25 -2.91 -7.19 3.42
N LYS A 26 -3.08 -7.10 4.75
CA LYS A 26 -4.29 -7.57 5.43
C LYS A 26 -5.50 -6.70 5.08
N ALA A 27 -5.32 -5.37 5.07
CA ALA A 27 -6.39 -4.42 4.71
C ALA A 27 -6.87 -4.60 3.27
N LEU A 28 -5.96 -4.88 2.33
CA LEU A 28 -6.27 -5.12 0.92
C LEU A 28 -6.58 -6.59 0.59
N GLY A 29 -6.49 -7.51 1.56
CA GLY A 29 -6.72 -8.93 1.34
C GLY A 29 -5.74 -9.63 0.38
N LEU A 30 -4.55 -9.05 0.16
CA LEU A 30 -3.59 -9.53 -0.83
C LEU A 30 -2.99 -10.89 -0.48
N ARG A 31 -2.97 -11.79 -1.46
CA ARG A 31 -2.29 -13.09 -1.40
C ARG A 31 -1.06 -13.11 -2.31
N LYS A 32 -0.26 -14.15 -2.16
CA LYS A 32 0.92 -14.35 -3.04
C LYS A 32 0.45 -14.42 -4.49
N ARG A 33 1.11 -13.65 -5.37
CA ARG A 33 0.85 -13.54 -6.82
C ARG A 33 -0.39 -12.75 -7.22
N ASP A 34 -1.09 -12.12 -6.27
CA ASP A 34 -2.16 -11.19 -6.61
C ASP A 34 -1.60 -9.92 -7.27
N ARG A 35 -2.43 -9.29 -8.10
CA ARG A 35 -2.12 -8.02 -8.75
C ARG A 35 -2.71 -6.89 -7.93
N ILE A 36 -1.94 -5.83 -7.73
CA ILE A 36 -2.41 -4.58 -7.10
C ILE A 36 -2.77 -3.62 -8.23
N ARG A 37 -3.99 -3.07 -8.19
CA ARG A 37 -4.37 -2.01 -9.12
C ARG A 37 -4.11 -0.67 -8.46
N TYR A 38 -3.50 0.24 -9.22
CA TYR A 38 -3.24 1.61 -8.81
C TYR A 38 -4.23 2.52 -9.54
N ALA A 39 -4.88 3.41 -8.79
CA ALA A 39 -5.68 4.48 -9.37
C ALA A 39 -5.09 5.83 -8.97
N PHE A 40 -4.96 6.71 -9.96
CA PHE A 40 -4.51 8.08 -9.77
C PHE A 40 -5.74 8.96 -9.61
N ARG A 41 -5.83 9.66 -8.48
CA ARG A 41 -6.89 10.63 -8.22
C ARG A 41 -6.49 12.01 -8.74
N SER A 42 -7.47 12.86 -9.00
CA SER A 42 -7.25 14.22 -9.51
C SER A 42 -6.50 15.13 -8.53
N ASN A 43 -6.49 14.79 -7.24
CA ASN A 43 -5.74 15.48 -6.19
C ASN A 43 -4.25 15.04 -6.10
N GLY A 44 -3.79 14.15 -6.99
CA GLY A 44 -2.42 13.64 -6.99
C GLY A 44 -2.19 12.46 -6.05
N GLU A 45 -3.21 12.01 -5.31
CA GLU A 45 -3.13 10.79 -4.51
C GLU A 45 -3.12 9.55 -5.40
N VAL A 46 -2.30 8.57 -5.01
CA VAL A 46 -2.33 7.22 -5.57
C VAL A 46 -3.03 6.31 -4.58
N VAL A 47 -4.09 5.62 -5.02
CA VAL A 47 -4.80 4.65 -4.19
C VAL A 47 -4.66 3.24 -4.75
N LEU A 48 -4.53 2.29 -3.83
CA LEU A 48 -4.54 0.86 -4.14
C LEU A 48 -5.98 0.38 -4.10
N THR A 49 -6.40 -0.30 -5.17
CA THR A 49 -7.76 -0.83 -5.36
C THR A 49 -7.75 -2.33 -5.61
#